data_AF-A0A2I1FNJ7-F1
#
_entry.id   AF-A0A2I1FNJ7-F1
#
_cell.length_a   1.000
_cell.length_b   1.000
_cell.length_c   1.000
_cell.angle_alpha   90.00
_cell.angle_beta   90.00
_cell.angle_gamma   90.00
#
_symmetry.space_group_name_H-M   'P 1'
#
loop_
_entity.id
_entity.type
_entity.pdbx_description
1 polymer ?
#
loop_
_entity_poly.entity_id
_entity_poly.type
_entity_poly.pdbx_seq_one_letter_code
_entity_poly.pdbx_strand_id
1 'polypeptide(L)'
;MDQFENTWAVLCTGHYLRVCPASHSPDQRAVRRAHVALLAGLPRGSVAADLSEIAEEVSAKSVNIPFSYNSYNPKPYAYVHFSSAATKESAMGITCALKSIGLTWHEPAEVSSLCHHCGRPGCNPDKCASSRAPQRPSRPWSSNDKLRELYNKHLPPSHPAKRHNRFARPANSEQRSYADAAGRKVPS
;
A
#
# COMPACT_ATOMS: atom_id res chain seq x y z
N MET A 1 -24.98 15.12 -23.17
CA MET A 1 -24.31 13.90 -22.68
C MET A 1 -22.98 14.25 -22.01
N ASP A 2 -22.87 15.45 -21.43
CA ASP A 2 -21.56 16.07 -21.13
C ASP A 2 -21.19 16.04 -19.64
N GLN A 3 -22.06 15.46 -18.81
CA GLN A 3 -21.89 15.41 -17.35
C GLN A 3 -20.56 14.73 -16.93
N PHE A 4 -20.10 13.74 -17.72
CA PHE A 4 -18.89 12.97 -17.41
C PHE A 4 -17.64 13.46 -18.14
N GLU A 5 -17.74 14.51 -18.97
CA GLU A 5 -16.55 15.15 -19.56
C GLU A 5 -15.73 15.86 -18.49
N ASN A 6 -16.41 16.57 -17.59
CA ASN A 6 -15.79 17.32 -16.51
C ASN A 6 -15.66 16.52 -15.19
N THR A 7 -16.40 15.42 -15.05
CA THR A 7 -16.35 14.56 -13.85
C THR A 7 -15.28 13.47 -14.03
N TRP A 8 -14.18 13.59 -13.29
CA TRP A 8 -13.05 12.65 -13.38
C TRP A 8 -13.07 11.58 -12.30
N ALA A 9 -13.72 11.86 -11.18
CA ALA A 9 -13.93 10.88 -10.14
C ALA A 9 -15.22 11.15 -9.36
N VAL A 10 -15.73 10.11 -8.70
CA VAL A 10 -16.87 10.17 -7.79
C VAL A 10 -16.43 9.58 -6.46
N LEU A 11 -16.80 10.24 -5.36
CA LEU A 11 -16.52 9.73 -4.02
C LEU A 11 -17.49 8.59 -3.69
N CYS A 12 -16.95 7.41 -3.38
CA CYS A 12 -17.70 6.22 -2.98
C CYS A 12 -16.98 5.54 -1.82
N THR A 13 -17.70 5.31 -0.71
CA THR A 13 -17.18 4.60 0.49
C THR A 13 -15.80 5.08 0.95
N GLY A 14 -15.53 6.39 0.92
CA GLY A 14 -14.26 6.96 1.37
C GLY A 14 -13.16 7.05 0.30
N HIS A 15 -13.39 6.54 -0.92
CA HIS A 15 -12.44 6.52 -2.02
C HIS A 15 -12.97 7.22 -3.26
N TYR A 16 -12.10 7.90 -4.01
CA TYR A 16 -12.47 8.43 -5.33
C TYR A 16 -12.35 7.32 -6.38
N LEU A 17 -13.48 6.96 -6.97
CA LEU A 17 -13.54 6.06 -8.12
C LEU A 17 -13.32 6.87 -9.39
N ARG A 18 -12.32 6.48 -10.18
CA ARG A 18 -12.01 7.15 -11.44
C ARG A 18 -13.13 6.91 -12.45
N VAL A 19 -13.67 8.00 -12.99
CA VAL A 19 -14.62 7.97 -14.10
C VAL A 19 -13.85 8.15 -15.40
N CYS A 20 -14.16 7.32 -16.39
CA CYS A 20 -13.64 7.45 -17.75
C CYS A 20 -14.74 7.01 -18.72
N PRO A 21 -15.34 7.92 -19.49
CA PRO A 21 -16.28 7.56 -20.54
C PRO A 21 -15.68 6.51 -21.50
N ALA A 22 -16.48 5.52 -21.89
CA ALA A 22 -16.06 4.50 -22.84
C ALA A 22 -15.73 5.09 -24.23
N SER A 23 -16.46 6.15 -24.60
CA SER A 23 -16.26 6.92 -25.84
C SER A 23 -14.96 7.69 -25.89
N HIS A 24 -14.25 7.88 -24.76
CA HIS A 24 -12.99 8.64 -24.76
C HIS A 24 -11.91 7.92 -25.56
N SER A 25 -11.27 8.67 -26.46
CA SER A 25 -10.07 8.25 -27.16
C SER A 25 -8.87 8.10 -26.21
N PRO A 26 -7.80 7.39 -26.61
CA PRO A 26 -6.56 7.33 -25.83
C PRO A 26 -6.01 8.70 -25.43
N ASP A 27 -6.10 9.69 -26.32
CA ASP A 27 -5.62 11.06 -26.08
C ASP A 27 -6.46 11.78 -25.02
N GLN A 28 -7.80 11.68 -25.10
CA GLN A 28 -8.68 12.23 -24.07
C GLN A 28 -8.42 11.60 -22.69
N ARG A 29 -8.14 10.29 -22.65
CA ARG A 29 -7.74 9.59 -21.42
C ARG A 29 -6.37 10.04 -20.93
N ALA A 30 -5.45 10.37 -21.83
CA ALA A 30 -4.11 10.84 -21.51
C ALA A 30 -4.14 12.25 -20.91
N VAL A 31 -5.02 13.14 -21.39
CA VAL A 31 -5.25 14.47 -20.78
C VAL A 31 -5.56 14.34 -19.28
N ARG A 32 -6.39 13.36 -18.88
CA ARG A 32 -6.71 13.10 -17.46
C ARG A 32 -5.52 12.63 -16.61
N ARG A 33 -4.40 12.27 -17.23
CA ARG A 33 -3.15 11.84 -16.57
C ARG A 33 -1.99 12.79 -16.84
N ALA A 34 -2.19 13.84 -17.64
CA ALA A 34 -1.11 14.74 -18.06
C ALA A 34 -0.62 15.62 -16.91
N HIS A 35 -1.53 16.07 -16.06
CA HIS A 35 -1.23 17.00 -14.97
C HIS A 35 -1.50 16.34 -13.62
N VAL A 36 -0.45 15.79 -13.03
CA VAL A 36 -0.49 15.07 -11.75
C VAL A 36 0.56 15.65 -10.83
N ALA A 37 0.20 15.85 -9.57
CA ALA A 37 1.13 16.11 -8.47
C ALA A 37 0.97 15.04 -7.39
N LEU A 38 2.01 14.87 -6.59
CA LEU A 38 1.98 14.04 -5.39
C LEU A 38 1.80 14.94 -4.17
N LEU A 39 0.81 14.62 -3.34
CA LEU A 39 0.62 15.21 -2.02
C LEU A 39 1.07 14.20 -0.97
N ALA A 40 2.23 14.43 -0.36
CA ALA A 40 2.88 13.50 0.55
C ALA A 40 2.81 13.97 2.01
N GLY A 41 3.17 13.06 2.93
CA GLY A 41 3.11 13.33 4.37
C GLY A 41 1.78 12.93 5.02
N LEU A 42 0.97 12.12 4.33
CA LEU A 42 -0.36 11.77 4.81
C LEU A 42 -0.28 11.00 6.15
N PRO A 43 -1.15 11.33 7.11
CA PRO A 43 -1.32 10.53 8.33
C PRO A 43 -1.65 9.07 7.99
N ARG A 44 -1.21 8.14 8.83
CA ARG A 44 -1.52 6.70 8.65
C ARG A 44 -3.02 6.47 8.65
N GLY A 45 -3.47 5.63 7.71
CA GLY A 45 -4.88 5.28 7.57
C GLY A 45 -5.74 6.36 6.92
N SER A 46 -5.13 7.42 6.38
CA SER A 46 -5.89 8.43 5.62
C SER A 46 -6.56 7.80 4.41
N VAL A 47 -7.79 8.19 4.16
CA VAL A 47 -8.58 7.79 2.98
C VAL A 47 -8.79 9.00 2.08
N ALA A 48 -9.18 8.76 0.83
CA ALA A 48 -9.27 9.84 -0.15
C ALA A 48 -10.35 10.87 0.22
N ALA A 49 -11.41 10.47 0.94
CA ALA A 49 -12.41 11.38 1.49
C ALA A 49 -11.83 12.39 2.49
N ASP A 50 -10.78 12.03 3.25
CA ASP A 50 -10.11 12.96 4.18
C ASP A 50 -9.48 14.15 3.43
N LEU A 51 -9.27 14.03 2.11
CA LEU A 51 -8.66 15.04 1.26
C LEU A 51 -9.69 15.84 0.46
N SER A 52 -10.99 15.71 0.74
CA SER A 52 -12.06 16.38 -0.02
C SER A 52 -11.96 17.92 0.03
N GLU A 53 -11.82 18.49 1.23
CA GLU A 53 -11.67 19.94 1.42
C GLU A 53 -10.43 20.48 0.70
N ILE A 54 -9.28 19.80 0.86
CA ILE A 54 -8.04 20.16 0.16
C ILE A 54 -8.23 20.04 -1.36
N ALA A 55 -8.91 19.00 -1.83
CA ALA A 55 -9.16 18.79 -3.25
C ALA A 55 -10.02 19.91 -3.85
N GLU A 56 -11.01 20.41 -3.13
CA GLU A 56 -11.84 21.55 -3.54
C GLU A 56 -11.02 22.84 -3.56
N GLU A 57 -10.25 23.11 -2.50
CA GLU A 57 -9.39 24.30 -2.38
C GLU A 57 -8.38 24.39 -3.53
N VAL A 58 -7.72 23.27 -3.86
CA VAL A 58 -6.70 23.23 -4.91
C VAL A 58 -7.28 22.97 -6.30
N SER A 59 -8.61 22.97 -6.45
CA SER A 59 -9.31 22.71 -7.71
C SER A 59 -8.92 21.38 -8.38
N ALA A 60 -8.69 20.34 -7.58
CA ALA A 60 -8.37 19.00 -8.05
C ALA A 60 -9.59 18.35 -8.71
N LYS A 61 -9.33 17.56 -9.75
CA LYS A 61 -10.34 16.76 -10.45
C LYS A 61 -10.53 15.37 -9.86
N SER A 62 -9.46 14.80 -9.31
CA SER A 62 -9.51 13.53 -8.59
C SER A 62 -8.30 13.35 -7.69
N VAL A 63 -8.47 12.55 -6.64
CA VAL A 63 -7.41 12.22 -5.68
C VAL A 63 -7.38 10.71 -5.48
N ASN A 64 -6.21 10.09 -5.57
CA ASN A 64 -6.05 8.65 -5.36
C ASN A 64 -4.93 8.38 -4.35
N ILE A 65 -5.23 7.62 -3.29
CA ILE A 65 -4.23 7.09 -2.37
C ILE A 65 -3.93 5.64 -2.79
N PRO A 66 -2.74 5.35 -3.33
CA PRO A 66 -2.38 4.00 -3.69
C PRO A 66 -2.20 3.13 -2.44
N PHE A 67 -2.38 1.83 -2.61
CA PHE A 67 -2.15 0.85 -1.54
C PHE A 67 -0.78 0.19 -1.71
N SER A 68 -0.18 -0.19 -0.59
CA SER A 68 0.98 -1.08 -0.58
C SER A 68 0.54 -2.49 -0.99
N TYR A 69 1.28 -3.12 -1.90
CA TYR A 69 0.93 -4.45 -2.42
C TYR A 69 0.89 -5.53 -1.33
N ASN A 70 1.90 -5.56 -0.44
CA ASN A 70 2.03 -6.63 0.56
C ASN A 70 1.15 -6.44 1.79
N SER A 71 0.96 -5.20 2.23
CA SER A 71 0.24 -4.90 3.48
C SER A 71 -1.18 -4.39 3.26
N TYR A 72 -1.55 -4.07 2.02
CA TYR A 72 -2.82 -3.44 1.65
C TYR A 72 -3.14 -2.18 2.49
N ASN A 73 -2.10 -1.55 3.04
CA ASN A 73 -2.24 -0.30 3.76
C ASN A 73 -2.11 0.89 2.79
N PRO A 74 -2.88 1.98 2.99
CA PRO A 74 -2.73 3.20 2.21
C PRO A 74 -1.30 3.72 2.32
N LYS A 75 -0.74 4.14 1.19
CA LYS A 75 0.57 4.80 1.16
C LYS A 75 0.47 6.21 1.76
N PRO A 76 1.58 6.75 2.31
CA PRO A 76 1.59 8.05 2.97
C PRO A 76 1.64 9.24 1.98
N TYR A 77 1.06 9.06 0.79
CA TYR A 77 0.96 10.06 -0.26
C TYR A 77 -0.24 9.80 -1.16
N ALA A 78 -0.77 10.83 -1.79
CA ALA A 78 -1.86 10.77 -2.77
C ALA A 78 -1.40 11.32 -4.12
N TYR A 79 -1.89 10.73 -5.21
CA TYR A 79 -1.87 11.34 -6.53
C TYR A 79 -3.06 12.28 -6.68
N VAL A 80 -2.78 13.54 -6.99
CA VAL A 80 -3.79 14.57 -7.24
C VAL A 80 -3.76 14.92 -8.72
N HIS A 81 -4.92 14.84 -9.37
CA HIS A 81 -5.08 15.06 -10.79
C HIS A 81 -5.73 16.41 -11.05
N PHE A 82 -5.21 17.15 -12.03
CA PHE A 82 -5.64 18.49 -12.38
C PHE A 82 -6.07 18.58 -13.85
N SER A 83 -6.95 19.51 -14.17
CA SER A 83 -7.39 19.75 -15.55
C SER A 83 -6.35 20.45 -16.41
N SER A 84 -5.42 21.21 -15.81
CA SER A 84 -4.38 21.95 -16.54
C SER A 84 -3.08 22.06 -15.75
N ALA A 85 -1.98 22.33 -16.47
CA ALA A 85 -0.69 22.60 -15.87
C ALA A 85 -0.73 23.81 -14.90
N ALA A 86 -1.43 24.88 -15.27
CA ALA A 86 -1.56 26.08 -14.44
C ALA A 86 -2.24 25.80 -13.09
N THR A 87 -3.31 24.98 -13.09
CA THR A 87 -3.98 24.58 -11.84
C THR A 87 -3.07 23.71 -10.96
N LYS A 88 -2.30 22.81 -11.56
CA LYS A 88 -1.30 22.01 -10.85
C LYS A 88 -0.23 22.89 -10.21
N GLU A 89 0.34 23.82 -10.98
CA GLU A 89 1.42 24.70 -10.51
C GLU A 89 0.94 25.61 -9.37
N SER A 90 -0.26 26.18 -9.51
CA SER A 90 -0.90 26.97 -8.45
C SER A 90 -1.12 26.14 -7.19
N ALA A 91 -1.65 24.92 -7.33
CA ALA A 91 -1.88 24.00 -6.22
C ALA A 91 -0.57 23.66 -5.48
N MET A 92 0.51 23.40 -6.21
CA MET A 92 1.82 23.07 -5.62
C MET A 92 2.44 24.24 -4.84
N GLY A 93 2.02 25.48 -5.10
CA GLY A 93 2.40 26.66 -4.31
C GLY A 93 1.62 26.82 -3.00
N ILE A 94 0.54 26.07 -2.80
CA ILE A 94 -0.30 26.15 -1.60
C ILE A 94 0.25 25.23 -0.51
N THR A 95 0.33 25.73 0.72
CA THR A 95 0.66 24.91 1.88
C THR A 95 -0.60 24.22 2.39
N CYS A 96 -0.63 22.89 2.36
CA CYS A 96 -1.76 22.11 2.84
C CYS A 96 -1.43 21.43 4.17
N ALA A 97 -2.43 21.28 5.04
CA ALA A 97 -2.32 20.49 6.26
C ALA A 97 -3.56 19.61 6.43
N LEU A 98 -3.35 18.37 6.86
CA LEU A 98 -4.43 17.45 7.20
C LEU A 98 -4.30 17.04 8.66
N LYS A 99 -5.35 17.23 9.48
CA LYS A 99 -5.34 16.91 10.92
C LYS A 99 -4.15 17.55 11.65
N SER A 100 -3.85 18.83 11.38
CA SER A 100 -2.70 19.61 11.87
C SER A 100 -1.31 19.11 11.43
N ILE A 101 -1.23 18.15 10.50
CA ILE A 101 0.03 17.65 9.93
C ILE A 101 0.22 18.32 8.56
N GLY A 102 1.29 19.10 8.43
CA GLY A 102 1.68 19.70 7.15
C GLY A 102 2.02 18.65 6.09
N LEU A 103 1.49 18.87 4.90
CA LEU A 103 1.69 18.04 3.71
C LEU A 103 2.65 18.74 2.75
N THR A 104 3.32 17.96 1.90
CA THR A 104 4.29 18.49 0.93
C THR A 104 3.95 18.06 -0.48
N TRP A 105 4.07 18.99 -1.42
CA TRP A 105 3.89 18.73 -2.84
C TRP A 105 5.17 18.22 -3.48
N HIS A 106 5.02 17.27 -4.39
CA HIS A 106 6.11 16.61 -5.11
C HIS A 106 5.72 16.30 -6.56
N GLU A 107 6.73 16.18 -7.41
CA GLU A 107 6.53 15.66 -8.77
C GLU A 107 6.39 14.13 -8.75
N PRO A 108 5.58 13.52 -9.65
CA PRO A 108 5.44 12.06 -9.70
C PRO A 108 6.77 11.30 -9.87
N ALA A 109 7.77 11.91 -10.51
CA ALA A 109 9.10 11.35 -10.68
C ALA A 109 9.87 11.20 -9.35
N GLU A 110 9.52 12.00 -8.33
CA GLU A 110 10.19 12.03 -7.03
C GLU A 110 9.65 10.98 -6.06
N VAL A 111 8.64 10.20 -6.44
CA VAL A 111 7.96 9.23 -5.57
C VAL A 111 8.92 8.23 -4.91
N SER A 112 10.00 7.87 -5.60
CA SER A 112 11.03 6.94 -5.12
C SER A 112 11.89 7.54 -4.00
N SER A 113 11.98 8.86 -3.91
CA SER A 113 12.73 9.56 -2.87
C SER A 113 11.94 9.69 -1.55
N LEU A 114 10.63 9.43 -1.59
CA LEU A 114 9.74 9.57 -0.44
C LEU A 114 9.81 8.34 0.46
N CYS A 115 9.90 8.56 1.76
CA CYS A 115 9.85 7.47 2.73
C CYS A 115 8.53 6.70 2.64
N HIS A 116 8.60 5.37 2.52
CA HIS A 116 7.40 4.54 2.41
C HIS A 116 6.55 4.48 3.70
N HIS A 117 7.07 4.93 4.84
CA HIS A 117 6.35 4.97 6.12
C HIS A 117 5.64 6.29 6.40
N CYS A 118 6.25 7.43 6.06
CA CYS A 118 5.72 8.76 6.39
C CYS A 118 5.56 9.70 5.19
N GLY A 119 6.02 9.32 4.00
CA GLY A 119 5.91 10.13 2.78
C GLY A 119 6.85 11.34 2.74
N ARG A 120 7.69 11.57 3.75
CA ARG A 120 8.60 12.72 3.76
C ARG A 120 9.90 12.42 2.99
N PRO A 121 10.41 13.37 2.20
CA PRO A 121 11.73 13.24 1.58
C PRO A 121 12.83 13.23 2.65
N GLY A 122 13.94 12.53 2.38
CA GLY A 122 15.11 12.48 3.27
C GLY A 122 14.92 11.73 4.59
N CYS A 123 13.73 11.18 4.85
CA CYS A 123 13.48 10.38 6.05
C CYS A 123 14.07 8.97 5.90
N ASN A 124 14.99 8.60 6.80
CA ASN A 124 15.51 7.23 6.87
C ASN A 124 14.39 6.24 7.27
N PRO A 125 14.03 5.26 6.42
CA PRO A 125 12.98 4.29 6.71
C PRO A 125 13.19 3.51 8.02
N ASP A 126 14.43 3.11 8.31
CA ASP A 126 14.77 2.26 9.47
C ASP A 126 14.56 2.98 10.80
N LYS A 127 14.76 4.30 10.80
CA LYS A 127 14.63 5.16 11.99
C LYS A 127 13.34 5.99 11.97
N CYS A 128 12.46 5.74 11.02
CA CYS A 128 11.26 6.54 10.83
C CYS A 128 10.35 6.44 12.07
N ALA A 129 9.98 7.55 12.69
CA ALA A 129 9.01 7.53 13.79
C ALA A 129 7.66 6.88 13.38
N SER A 130 7.38 6.92 12.07
CA SER A 130 6.20 6.29 11.47
C SER A 130 6.31 4.79 11.24
N SER A 131 7.51 4.20 11.30
CA SER A 131 7.70 2.75 11.24
C SER A 131 7.35 2.06 12.56
N ARG A 132 7.31 2.81 13.67
CA ARG A 132 6.87 2.30 14.97
C ARG A 132 5.38 2.00 14.91
N ALA A 133 5.05 0.79 14.46
CA ALA A 133 3.82 0.15 14.89
C ALA A 133 3.81 0.21 16.44
N PRO A 134 2.64 0.39 17.09
CA PRO A 134 2.50 -0.17 18.42
C PRO A 134 3.00 -1.61 18.27
N GLN A 135 3.94 -2.04 19.10
CA GLN A 135 4.38 -3.42 19.17
C GLN A 135 3.14 -4.26 19.48
N ARG A 136 2.30 -4.53 18.47
CA ARG A 136 1.34 -5.61 18.51
C ARG A 136 2.27 -6.79 18.67
N PRO A 137 2.22 -7.50 19.82
CA PRO A 137 2.93 -8.76 19.93
C PRO A 137 2.57 -9.49 18.67
N SER A 138 3.58 -9.92 17.91
CA SER A 138 3.39 -10.78 16.75
C SER A 138 2.45 -11.86 17.23
N ARG A 139 1.15 -11.77 16.91
CA ARG A 139 0.24 -12.84 17.24
C ARG A 139 0.85 -13.98 16.48
N PRO A 140 1.36 -15.01 17.16
CA PRO A 140 1.85 -16.15 16.42
C PRO A 140 0.69 -16.57 15.53
N TRP A 141 1.00 -17.04 14.34
CA TRP A 141 0.01 -17.60 13.41
C TRP A 141 -0.83 -18.74 14.05
N SER A 142 -0.62 -19.06 15.34
CA SER A 142 -1.46 -19.90 16.18
C SER A 142 -2.91 -19.40 16.36
N SER A 143 -3.22 -18.12 16.11
CA SER A 143 -4.63 -17.67 16.21
C SER A 143 -5.55 -18.28 15.14
N ASN A 144 -4.98 -18.92 14.11
CA ASN A 144 -5.73 -19.62 13.08
C ASN A 144 -5.94 -21.11 13.40
N ASP A 145 -5.56 -21.59 14.58
CA ASP A 145 -5.62 -23.02 14.91
C ASP A 145 -7.05 -23.57 14.82
N LYS A 146 -8.06 -22.81 15.29
CA LYS A 146 -9.48 -23.18 15.16
C LYS A 146 -9.98 -23.20 13.71
N LEU A 147 -9.59 -22.21 12.90
CA LEU A 147 -9.94 -22.17 11.48
C LEU A 147 -9.24 -23.30 10.71
N ARG A 148 -8.01 -23.61 11.09
CA ARG A 148 -7.20 -24.71 10.54
C ARG A 148 -7.77 -26.07 10.93
N GLU A 149 -8.25 -26.25 12.15
CA GLU A 149 -8.96 -27.45 12.61
C GLU A 149 -10.24 -27.67 11.82
N LEU A 150 -11.06 -26.62 11.64
CA LEU A 150 -12.27 -26.69 10.82
C LEU A 150 -11.94 -27.05 9.37
N TYR A 151 -10.93 -26.41 8.78
CA TYR A 151 -10.49 -26.72 7.43
C TYR A 151 -10.05 -28.19 7.30
N ASN A 152 -9.19 -28.66 8.21
CA ASN A 152 -8.71 -30.05 8.22
C ASN A 152 -9.82 -31.10 8.44
N LYS A 153 -10.83 -30.77 9.26
CA LYS A 153 -11.99 -31.64 9.52
C LYS A 153 -12.81 -31.91 8.25
N HIS A 154 -12.92 -30.92 7.38
CA HIS A 154 -13.75 -30.99 6.18
C HIS A 154 -12.95 -31.27 4.88
N LEU A 155 -11.64 -31.53 4.97
CA LEU A 155 -10.83 -31.88 3.80
C LEU A 155 -11.06 -33.35 3.36
N PRO A 156 -11.27 -33.60 2.04
CA PRO A 156 -11.34 -34.95 1.51
C PRO A 156 -10.06 -35.76 1.78
N PRO A 157 -10.14 -37.09 1.95
CA PRO A 157 -8.96 -37.95 2.21
C PRO A 157 -7.88 -37.88 1.12
N SER A 158 -8.24 -37.57 -0.13
CA SER A 158 -7.35 -37.46 -1.28
C SER A 158 -6.65 -36.09 -1.40
N HIS A 159 -6.98 -35.11 -0.54
CA HIS A 159 -6.49 -33.75 -0.71
C HIS A 159 -4.98 -33.62 -0.44
N PRO A 160 -4.17 -33.04 -1.36
CA PRO A 160 -2.70 -32.99 -1.27
C PRO A 160 -2.18 -32.35 0.02
N ALA A 161 -2.90 -31.36 0.56
CA ALA A 161 -2.53 -30.67 1.80
C ALA A 161 -2.45 -31.59 3.03
N LYS A 162 -3.19 -32.71 3.08
CA LYS A 162 -3.06 -33.70 4.17
C LYS A 162 -1.70 -34.42 4.15
N ARG A 163 -1.08 -34.57 2.97
CA ARG A 163 0.21 -35.25 2.79
C ARG A 163 1.41 -34.34 3.04
N HIS A 164 1.23 -33.03 3.15
CA HIS A 164 2.32 -32.04 3.19
C HIS A 164 2.41 -31.28 4.51
N ASN A 165 1.77 -31.79 5.58
CA ASN A 165 1.97 -31.29 6.93
C ASN A 165 3.39 -31.64 7.43
N ARG A 166 4.40 -30.87 7.03
CA ARG A 166 5.81 -30.99 7.49
C ARG A 166 6.00 -30.74 9.00
N PHE A 167 4.93 -30.44 9.73
CA PHE A 167 4.96 -30.23 11.19
C PHE A 167 4.60 -31.48 12.00
N ALA A 168 4.18 -32.57 11.35
CA ALA A 168 4.17 -33.89 11.99
C ALA A 168 5.61 -34.44 12.04
N ARG A 169 6.50 -33.79 12.79
CA ARG A 169 7.75 -34.43 13.21
C ARG A 169 7.38 -35.45 14.30
N PRO A 170 7.68 -36.75 14.15
CA PRO A 170 7.70 -37.65 15.29
C PRO A 170 8.70 -37.11 16.31
N ALA A 171 8.38 -37.19 17.60
CA ALA A 171 9.21 -36.64 18.67
C ALA A 171 10.60 -37.30 18.82
N ASN A 172 10.90 -38.36 18.06
CA ASN A 172 12.19 -39.05 18.10
C ASN A 172 12.83 -39.09 16.72
N SER A 173 13.73 -38.14 16.47
CA SER A 173 14.89 -38.39 15.63
C SER A 173 16.03 -37.53 16.14
N GLU A 174 16.99 -38.17 16.81
CA GLU A 174 18.27 -37.57 17.16
C GLU A 174 18.85 -36.88 15.92
N GLN A 175 18.96 -35.56 15.97
CA GLN A 175 19.53 -34.78 14.87
C GLN A 175 21.04 -35.02 14.85
N ARG A 176 21.50 -35.90 13.97
CA ARG A 176 22.92 -35.93 13.59
C ARG A 176 23.24 -34.63 12.84
N SER A 177 24.21 -33.89 13.37
CA SER A 177 24.68 -32.65 12.78
C SER A 177 25.64 -32.97 11.64
N TYR A 178 25.69 -32.08 10.65
CA TYR A 178 26.62 -32.18 9.50
C TYR A 178 28.10 -32.26 9.95
N ALA A 179 28.41 -31.78 11.16
CA ALA A 179 29.72 -31.87 11.78
C ALA A 179 30.15 -33.32 12.11
N ASP A 180 29.21 -34.20 12.43
CA ASP A 180 29.49 -35.58 12.85
C ASP A 180 29.94 -36.49 11.69
N ALA A 181 29.57 -36.14 10.46
CA ALA A 181 29.93 -36.90 9.26
C ALA A 181 31.36 -36.60 8.75
N ALA A 182 31.90 -35.41 9.06
CA ALA A 182 33.19 -34.94 8.54
C ALA A 182 34.42 -35.39 9.36
N GLY A 183 34.22 -36.04 10.51
CA GLY A 183 35.29 -36.35 11.47
C GLY A 183 36.05 -37.67 11.26
N ARG A 184 35.66 -38.53 10.32
CA ARG A 184 36.35 -39.83 10.13
C ARG A 184 37.53 -39.70 9.17
N LYS A 185 38.71 -39.32 9.69
CA LYS A 185 39.98 -39.63 9.03
C LYS A 185 40.24 -41.13 9.15
N VAL A 186 40.53 -41.78 8.01
CA VAL A 186 40.91 -43.19 7.90
C VAL A 186 42.37 -43.33 8.40
N PRO A 187 42.68 -44.25 9.35
CA PRO A 187 44.06 -44.64 9.61
C PRO A 187 44.54 -45.63 8.55
N SER A 188 45.81 -45.49 8.16
CA SER A 188 46.56 -46.37 7.25
C SER A 188 46.64 -47.82 7.71
#